data_AF-A0A7Y4B824-F1
#
_entry.id   AF-A0A7Y4B824-F1
#
_cell.length_a   1.000
_cell.length_b   1.000
_cell.length_c   1.000
_cell.angle_alpha   90.00
_cell.angle_beta   90.00
_cell.angle_gamma   90.00
#
_symmetry.space_group_name_H-M   'P 1'
#
loop_
_entity.id
_entity.type
_entity.pdbx_description
1 polymer ?
#
loop_
_entity_poly.entity_id
_entity_poly.type
_entity_poly.pdbx_seq_one_letter_code
_entity_poly.pdbx_strand_id
1 'polypeptide(L)'
;MKKLKNWLIERVLKHVVSQNCPARIPRSGDAGSKVRCYSTVIKVMGKEELLAKQVTDGKVIGYLWDKHLQRFDEEATIELHWLEPNSLDIRRYIGYFEVTYESLWDYLINDQTGYMAFRAFLFRTRSRVAQYVFNKRTLEKKTA
;
A
#
# COMPACT_ATOMS: atom_id res chain seq x y z
N MET A 1 -18.35 -21.63 4.70
CA MET A 1 -17.95 -20.20 4.76
C MET A 1 -16.48 -19.98 5.14
N LYS A 2 -15.94 -20.57 6.23
CA LYS A 2 -14.51 -20.40 6.61
C LYS A 2 -13.50 -20.73 5.51
N LYS A 3 -13.71 -21.83 4.76
CA LYS A 3 -12.83 -22.20 3.62
C LYS A 3 -12.80 -21.15 2.51
N LEU A 4 -13.96 -20.57 2.17
CA LEU A 4 -14.07 -19.55 1.13
C LEU A 4 -13.35 -18.26 1.55
N LYS A 5 -13.56 -17.83 2.80
CA LYS A 5 -12.84 -16.69 3.39
C LYS A 5 -11.33 -16.88 3.31
N ASN A 6 -10.82 -18.03 3.79
CA ASN A 6 -9.39 -18.30 3.82
C ASN A 6 -8.79 -18.33 2.41
N TRP A 7 -9.48 -18.97 1.46
CA TRP A 7 -9.09 -18.98 0.06
C TRP A 7 -9.00 -17.56 -0.53
N LEU A 8 -9.95 -16.70 -0.17
CA LEU A 8 -10.02 -15.34 -0.69
C LEU A 8 -8.92 -14.45 -0.10
N ILE A 9 -8.67 -14.55 1.21
CA ILE A 9 -7.55 -13.89 1.89
C ILE A 9 -6.22 -14.34 1.28
N GLU A 10 -6.04 -15.65 1.10
CA GLU A 10 -4.82 -16.20 0.48
C GLU A 10 -4.62 -15.66 -0.93
N ARG A 11 -5.68 -15.62 -1.75
CA ARG A 11 -5.61 -15.10 -3.12
C ARG A 11 -5.24 -13.62 -3.15
N VAL A 12 -5.85 -12.80 -2.30
CA VAL A 12 -5.54 -11.37 -2.23
C VAL A 12 -4.12 -11.16 -1.73
N LEU A 13 -3.72 -11.81 -0.64
CA LEU A 13 -2.37 -11.67 -0.11
C LEU A 13 -1.31 -12.14 -1.11
N LYS A 14 -1.53 -13.26 -1.81
CA LYS A 14 -0.62 -13.70 -2.89
C LYS A 14 -0.46 -12.63 -3.97
N HIS A 15 -1.55 -12.01 -4.41
CA HIS A 15 -1.51 -10.95 -5.40
C HIS A 15 -0.74 -9.73 -4.89
N VAL A 16 -1.13 -9.21 -3.73
CA VAL A 16 -0.59 -7.98 -3.15
C VAL A 16 0.89 -8.14 -2.79
N VAL A 17 1.26 -9.27 -2.18
CA VAL A 17 2.64 -9.59 -1.79
C VAL A 17 3.53 -9.88 -2.99
N SER A 18 2.99 -10.39 -4.11
CA SER A 18 3.76 -10.53 -5.36
C SER A 18 4.23 -9.19 -5.94
N GLN A 19 3.59 -8.09 -5.54
CA GLN A 19 3.87 -6.72 -5.97
C GLN A 19 4.39 -5.87 -4.82
N ASN A 20 5.13 -6.48 -3.90
CA ASN A 20 5.62 -5.81 -2.70
C ASN A 20 6.50 -4.60 -3.03
N CYS A 21 6.43 -3.58 -2.20
CA CYS A 21 7.26 -2.39 -2.37
C CYS A 21 8.74 -2.69 -2.15
N PRO A 22 9.63 -2.03 -2.92
CA PRO A 22 11.05 -2.10 -2.65
C PRO A 22 11.35 -1.49 -1.29
N ALA A 23 12.46 -1.91 -0.67
CA ALA A 23 12.90 -1.42 0.65
C ALA A 23 13.01 0.11 0.72
N ARG A 24 13.27 0.78 -0.41
CA ARG A 24 13.27 2.24 -0.51
C ARG A 24 12.40 2.69 -1.68
N ILE A 25 11.29 3.36 -1.36
CA ILE A 25 10.39 3.95 -2.34
C ILE A 25 10.94 5.32 -2.77
N PRO A 26 11.24 5.55 -4.06
CA PRO A 26 11.67 6.86 -4.54
C PRO A 26 10.53 7.87 -4.39
N ARG A 27 10.80 9.01 -3.74
CA ARG A 27 9.80 10.05 -3.45
C ARG A 27 9.81 11.21 -4.46
N SER A 28 10.71 11.21 -5.44
CA SER A 28 10.89 12.28 -6.41
C SER A 28 11.35 11.76 -7.78
N GLY A 29 11.25 12.63 -8.79
CA GLY A 29 11.69 12.33 -10.15
C GLY A 29 10.83 11.31 -10.90
N ASP A 30 11.27 10.94 -12.10
CA ASP A 30 10.53 10.00 -12.94
C ASP A 30 10.38 8.61 -12.28
N ALA A 31 11.39 8.21 -11.49
CA ALA A 31 11.38 6.97 -10.71
C ALA A 31 10.23 6.94 -9.70
N GLY A 32 10.03 8.02 -8.93
CA GLY A 32 8.90 8.13 -7.99
C GLY A 32 7.56 8.12 -8.71
N SER A 33 7.49 8.70 -9.90
CA SER A 33 6.27 8.77 -10.70
C SER A 33 5.79 7.42 -11.26
N LYS A 34 6.71 6.45 -11.38
CA LYS A 34 6.51 5.10 -11.93
C LYS A 34 6.25 4.03 -10.86
N VAL A 35 6.34 4.37 -9.57
CA VAL A 35 6.08 3.43 -8.47
C VAL A 35 4.67 2.85 -8.60
N ARG A 36 4.58 1.52 -8.66
CA ARG A 36 3.33 0.76 -8.56
C ARG A 36 3.59 -0.47 -7.73
N CYS A 37 3.40 -0.35 -6.42
CA CYS A 37 3.67 -1.43 -5.49
C CYS A 37 2.69 -1.40 -4.32
N TYR A 38 2.64 -2.50 -3.58
CA TYR A 38 1.84 -2.65 -2.40
C TYR A 38 2.71 -2.86 -1.16
N SER A 39 2.20 -2.41 -0.02
CA SER A 39 2.72 -2.72 1.31
C SER A 39 1.54 -3.24 2.12
N THR A 40 1.66 -4.39 2.77
CA THR A 40 0.55 -4.97 3.54
C THR A 40 0.94 -5.18 4.97
N VAL A 41 0.21 -4.55 5.87
CA VAL A 41 0.35 -4.70 7.31
C VAL A 41 -0.84 -5.51 7.82
N ILE A 42 -0.53 -6.56 8.57
CA ILE A 42 -1.49 -7.41 9.24
C ILE A 42 -1.62 -6.90 10.69
N LYS A 43 -2.87 -6.60 11.07
CA LYS A 43 -3.23 -6.12 12.39
C LYS A 43 -3.79 -7.26 13.25
N VAL A 44 -3.02 -7.75 14.23
CA VAL A 44 -3.54 -8.76 15.18
C VAL A 44 -4.16 -8.03 16.37
N MET A 45 -5.43 -8.32 16.70
CA MET A 45 -6.19 -7.63 17.74
C MET A 45 -6.19 -6.09 17.59
N GLY A 46 -6.20 -5.58 16.36
CA GLY A 46 -6.26 -4.14 16.06
C GLY A 46 -4.92 -3.40 16.19
N LYS A 47 -3.81 -4.08 16.48
CA LYS A 47 -2.46 -3.50 16.49
C LYS A 47 -1.69 -3.92 15.26
N GLU A 48 -0.91 -3.02 14.67
CA GLU A 48 0.01 -3.34 13.58
C GLU A 48 1.07 -4.29 14.12
N GLU A 49 1.06 -5.53 13.64
CA GLU A 49 1.89 -6.59 14.22
C GLU A 49 2.82 -7.16 13.17
N LEU A 50 2.40 -7.34 11.91
CA LEU A 50 3.23 -7.99 10.90
C LEU A 50 3.17 -7.32 9.53
N LEU A 51 4.33 -6.93 8.98
CA LEU A 51 4.48 -6.50 7.59
C LEU A 51 4.68 -7.72 6.68
N ALA A 52 3.71 -8.01 5.82
CA ALA A 52 3.74 -9.19 4.96
C ALA A 52 4.81 -9.07 3.86
N LYS A 53 5.69 -10.08 3.79
CA LYS A 53 6.79 -10.17 2.83
C LYS A 53 6.56 -11.25 1.78
N GLN A 54 6.06 -12.41 2.20
CA GLN A 54 5.86 -13.57 1.34
C GLN A 54 4.64 -14.39 1.82
N VAL A 55 3.97 -15.07 0.89
CA VAL A 55 2.93 -16.04 1.20
C VAL A 55 3.33 -17.39 0.61
N THR A 56 3.36 -18.44 1.42
CA THR A 56 3.75 -19.79 0.99
C THR A 56 2.96 -20.82 1.79
N ASP A 57 2.36 -21.79 1.09
CA ASP A 57 1.67 -22.96 1.68
C ASP A 57 0.73 -22.65 2.85
N GLY A 58 -0.15 -21.67 2.68
CA GLY A 58 -1.12 -21.33 3.73
C GLY A 58 -0.55 -20.47 4.87
N LYS A 59 0.69 -20.00 4.75
CA LYS A 59 1.38 -19.17 5.75
C LYS A 59 1.80 -17.84 5.15
N VAL A 60 1.78 -16.80 5.99
CA VAL A 60 2.31 -15.49 5.67
C VAL A 60 3.60 -15.30 6.44
N ILE A 61 4.68 -15.03 5.73
CA ILE A 61 5.98 -14.69 6.27
C ILE A 61 6.12 -13.19 6.17
N GLY A 62 6.58 -12.55 7.24
CA GLY A 62 6.71 -11.10 7.31
C GLY A 62 7.62 -10.66 8.44
N TYR A 63 7.67 -9.36 8.66
CA TYR A 63 8.46 -8.76 9.72
C TYR A 63 7.53 -8.27 10.84
N LEU A 64 7.80 -8.63 12.09
CA LEU A 64 7.08 -8.17 13.27
C LEU A 64 7.45 -6.74 13.61
N TRP A 65 6.47 -6.00 14.13
CA TRP A 65 6.67 -4.66 14.65
C TRP A 65 7.40 -4.70 16.00
N ASP A 66 8.63 -4.21 16.03
CA ASP A 66 9.37 -4.00 17.26
C ASP A 66 8.98 -2.65 17.88
N LYS A 67 8.38 -2.69 19.07
CA LYS A 67 7.96 -1.48 19.82
C LYS A 67 9.14 -0.67 20.34
N HIS A 68 10.28 -1.29 20.62
CA HIS A 68 11.49 -0.63 21.11
C HIS A 68 12.21 0.09 19.97
N LEU A 69 12.34 -0.56 18.81
CA LEU A 69 13.02 0.00 17.64
C LEU A 69 12.10 0.83 16.73
N GLN A 70 10.78 0.81 16.98
CA GLN A 70 9.74 1.46 16.16
C GLN A 70 9.87 1.11 14.67
N ARG A 71 10.19 -0.14 14.38
CA ARG A 71 10.40 -0.64 13.02
C ARG A 71 10.03 -2.11 12.92
N PHE A 72 9.82 -2.56 11.69
CA PHE A 72 9.69 -3.98 11.39
C PHE A 72 11.09 -4.60 11.26
N ASP A 73 11.42 -5.59 12.10
CA ASP A 73 12.80 -6.14 12.18
C ASP A 73 12.83 -7.67 12.28
N GLU A 74 12.02 -8.25 13.16
CA GLU A 74 12.06 -9.70 13.44
C GLU A 74 11.20 -10.47 12.42
N GLU A 75 11.77 -11.48 11.73
CA GLU A 75 10.99 -12.30 10.80
C GLU A 75 10.06 -13.24 11.58
N ALA A 76 8.77 -13.25 11.23
CA ALA A 76 7.80 -14.15 11.82
C ALA A 76 6.86 -14.73 10.76
N THR A 77 6.24 -15.84 11.14
CA THR A 77 5.30 -16.57 10.30
C THR A 77 3.96 -16.69 11.02
N ILE A 78 2.88 -16.34 10.31
CA ILE A 78 1.51 -16.46 10.80
C ILE A 78 0.73 -17.35 9.83
N GLU A 79 -0.09 -18.24 10.37
CA GLU A 79 -0.95 -19.08 9.54
C GLU A 79 -2.17 -18.31 9.05
N LEU A 80 -2.49 -18.41 7.75
CA LEU A 80 -3.58 -17.66 7.10
C LEU A 80 -4.93 -17.86 7.79
N HIS A 81 -5.17 -19.02 8.38
CA HIS A 81 -6.44 -19.32 9.06
C HIS A 81 -6.67 -18.51 10.35
N TRP A 82 -5.64 -17.89 10.92
CA TRP A 82 -5.76 -16.99 12.07
C TRP A 82 -6.14 -15.57 11.65
N LEU A 83 -6.06 -15.26 10.36
CA LEU A 83 -6.35 -13.93 9.85
C LEU A 83 -7.85 -13.69 9.71
N GLU A 84 -8.24 -12.47 10.02
CA GLU A 84 -9.58 -11.96 9.78
C GLU A 84 -9.61 -11.06 8.54
N PRO A 85 -10.76 -10.91 7.86
CA PRO A 85 -10.83 -10.02 6.70
C PRO A 85 -10.58 -8.57 7.09
N ASN A 86 -10.89 -8.20 8.34
CA ASN A 86 -10.76 -6.85 8.88
C ASN A 86 -9.39 -6.61 9.54
N SER A 87 -8.53 -7.63 9.62
CA SER A 87 -7.16 -7.49 10.14
C SER A 87 -6.15 -7.06 9.06
N LEU A 88 -6.58 -6.74 7.84
CA LEU A 88 -5.69 -6.42 6.74
C LEU A 88 -5.68 -4.92 6.46
N ASP A 89 -4.51 -4.30 6.59
CA ASP A 89 -4.22 -2.94 6.15
C ASP A 89 -3.36 -3.03 4.90
N ILE A 90 -3.99 -2.86 3.73
CA ILE A 90 -3.31 -2.93 2.44
C ILE A 90 -3.07 -1.50 1.97
N ARG A 91 -1.81 -1.14 1.75
CA ARG A 91 -1.41 0.16 1.22
C ARG A 91 -0.91 0.00 -0.20
N ARG A 92 -1.49 0.75 -1.12
CA ARG A 92 -1.08 0.79 -2.53
C ARG A 92 -0.42 2.11 -2.82
N TYR A 93 0.82 2.05 -3.30
CA TYR A 93 1.56 3.22 -3.76
C TYR A 93 1.45 3.33 -5.28
N ILE A 94 0.87 4.44 -5.75
CA ILE A 94 0.69 4.76 -7.18
C ILE A 94 1.38 6.10 -7.45
N GLY A 95 2.63 6.03 -7.86
CA GLY A 95 3.47 7.20 -8.05
C GLY A 95 3.68 7.94 -6.72
N TYR A 96 3.13 9.16 -6.63
CA TYR A 96 3.17 10.00 -5.43
C TYR A 96 1.94 9.87 -4.53
N PHE A 97 1.02 8.98 -4.88
CA PHE A 97 -0.22 8.77 -4.14
C PHE A 97 -0.14 7.47 -3.34
N GLU A 98 -0.70 7.52 -2.15
CA GLU A 98 -0.90 6.38 -1.27
C GLU A 98 -2.41 6.18 -1.11
N VAL A 99 -2.84 4.93 -1.25
CA VAL A 99 -4.22 4.51 -1.05
C VAL A 99 -4.19 3.41 0.00
N THR A 100 -4.87 3.63 1.11
CA THR A 100 -4.96 2.68 2.21
C THR A 100 -6.32 2.00 2.17
N TYR A 101 -6.31 0.67 2.31
CA TYR A 101 -7.50 -0.16 2.43
C TYR A 101 -7.47 -0.82 3.81
N GLU A 102 -8.44 -0.50 4.66
CA GLU A 102 -8.44 -0.92 6.07
C GLU A 102 -8.99 -2.34 6.27
N SER A 103 -9.51 -2.96 5.22
CA SER A 103 -9.97 -4.35 5.25
C SER A 103 -9.86 -5.01 3.88
N LEU A 104 -9.97 -6.35 3.89
CA LEU A 104 -10.07 -7.16 2.68
C LEU A 104 -11.25 -6.72 1.79
N TRP A 105 -12.40 -6.43 2.40
CA TRP A 105 -13.60 -6.03 1.67
C TRP A 105 -13.45 -4.65 1.06
N ASP A 106 -12.85 -3.74 1.82
CA ASP A 106 -12.53 -2.39 1.36
C ASP A 106 -11.58 -2.43 0.14
N TYR A 107 -10.56 -3.29 0.20
CA TYR A 107 -9.68 -3.57 -0.93
C TYR A 107 -10.46 -4.11 -2.15
N LEU A 108 -11.29 -5.14 -1.96
CA LEU A 108 -12.03 -5.75 -3.08
C LEU A 108 -12.99 -4.75 -3.73
N ILE A 109 -13.68 -3.93 -2.95
CA ILE A 109 -14.65 -2.95 -3.47
C ILE A 109 -13.91 -1.80 -4.16
N ASN A 110 -12.90 -1.21 -3.52
CA ASN A 110 -12.27 0.02 -3.99
C ASN A 110 -11.14 -0.19 -5.00
N ASP A 111 -10.46 -1.34 -4.98
CA ASP A 111 -9.43 -1.67 -5.97
C ASP A 111 -10.07 -2.16 -7.27
N GLN A 112 -11.09 -3.04 -7.21
CA GLN A 112 -11.75 -3.57 -8.41
C GLN A 112 -12.54 -2.51 -9.18
N THR A 113 -13.12 -1.53 -8.49
CA THR A 113 -13.83 -0.43 -9.15
C THR A 113 -12.89 0.54 -9.86
N GLY A 114 -11.57 0.44 -9.66
CA GLY A 114 -10.57 1.35 -10.24
C GLY A 114 -10.74 2.80 -9.77
N TYR A 115 -11.66 3.06 -8.85
CA TYR A 115 -12.07 4.39 -8.41
C TYR A 115 -10.91 5.17 -7.82
N MET A 116 -10.13 4.53 -6.94
CA MET A 116 -8.97 5.16 -6.32
C MET A 116 -7.86 5.44 -7.34
N ALA A 117 -7.65 4.55 -8.33
CA ALA A 117 -6.71 4.77 -9.41
C ALA A 117 -7.13 5.94 -10.32
N PHE A 118 -8.43 6.05 -10.61
CA PHE A 118 -9.00 7.16 -11.36
C PHE A 118 -8.88 8.48 -10.60
N ARG A 119 -9.16 8.49 -9.30
CA ARG A 119 -8.99 9.67 -8.44
C ARG A 119 -7.53 10.13 -8.41
N ALA A 120 -6.58 9.20 -8.25
CA ALA A 120 -5.15 9.50 -8.31
C ALA A 120 -4.74 10.10 -9.67
N PHE A 121 -5.30 9.59 -10.77
CA PHE A 121 -5.08 10.13 -12.11
C PHE A 121 -5.60 11.57 -12.26
N LEU A 122 -6.80 11.86 -11.75
CA LEU A 122 -7.37 13.22 -11.77
C LEU A 122 -6.50 14.20 -10.98
N PHE A 123 -6.06 13.84 -9.77
CA PHE A 123 -5.17 14.69 -8.98
C PHE A 123 -3.84 14.93 -9.69
N ARG A 124 -3.22 13.90 -10.27
CA ARG A 124 -1.97 14.04 -11.04
C ARG A 124 -2.13 15.01 -12.21
N THR A 125 -3.28 14.94 -12.89
CA THR A 125 -3.59 15.82 -14.03
C THR A 125 -3.76 17.27 -13.57
N ARG A 126 -4.50 17.50 -12.48
CA ARG A 126 -4.69 18.84 -11.89
C ARG A 126 -3.37 19.46 -11.45
N SER A 127 -2.50 18.70 -10.78
CA SER A 127 -1.19 19.19 -10.35
C SER A 127 -0.28 19.56 -11.53
N ARG A 128 -0.30 18.77 -12.61
CA ARG A 128 0.44 19.10 -13.85
C ARG A 128 -0.07 20.39 -14.48
N VAL A 129 -1.38 20.60 -14.55
CA VAL A 129 -1.96 21.84 -15.07
C VAL A 129 -1.57 23.02 -14.20
N ALA A 130 -1.68 22.90 -12.87
CA ALA A 130 -1.28 23.96 -11.94
C ALA A 130 0.20 24.32 -12.09
N GLN A 131 1.09 23.32 -12.22
CA GLN A 131 2.52 23.55 -12.42
C GLN A 131 2.82 24.16 -13.79
N TYR A 132 2.10 23.77 -14.84
CA TYR A 132 2.22 24.39 -16.15
C TYR A 132 1.83 25.88 -16.12
N VAL A 133 0.72 26.22 -15.44
CA VAL A 133 0.29 27.61 -15.26
C VAL A 133 1.29 28.39 -14.41
N PHE A 134 1.83 27.79 -13.35
CA PHE A 134 2.86 28.41 -12.51
C PHE A 134 4.15 28.70 -13.29
N ASN A 135 4.64 27.72 -14.06
CA ASN A 135 5.85 27.87 -14.87
C ASN A 135 5.71 28.92 -15.98
N LYS A 136 4.49 29.23 -16.42
CA LYS A 136 4.20 30.31 -17.37
C LYS A 136 4.23 31.70 -16.74
N ARG A 137 4.20 31.82 -15.42
CA ARG A 137 4.35 33.11 -14.75
C ARG A 137 5.82 33.49 -14.78
N THR A 138 6.12 34.68 -15.28
CA THR A 138 7.44 35.28 -15.18
C THR A 138 7.80 35.40 -13.70
N LEU A 139 8.98 34.89 -13.33
CA LEU A 139 9.52 35.03 -11.98
C LEU A 139 9.77 36.52 -11.73
N GLU A 140 8.87 37.17 -11.00
CA GLU A 140 9.13 38.53 -10.52
C GLU A 140 10.17 38.45 -9.40
N LYS A 141 11.35 39.01 -9.67
CA LYS A 141 12.41 39.13 -8.68
C LYS A 141 11.88 40.07 -7.59
N LYS A 142 11.72 39.55 -6.37
CA LYS A 142 11.32 40.37 -5.22
C LYS A 142 12.41 41.43 -4.99
N THR A 143 12.16 42.66 -5.41
CA THR A 143 13.02 43.81 -5.09
C THR A 143 12.88 44.04 -3.59
N ALA A 144 13.99 43.85 -2.87
CA ALA A 144 14.12 44.19 -1.46
C ALA A 144 14.22 45.71 -1.27
#